data_AF-A0AAU2SSV0-F1
#
_entry.id   AF-A0AAU2SSV0-F1
#
_cell.length_a   1.000
_cell.length_b   1.000
_cell.length_c   1.000
_cell.angle_alpha   90.00
_cell.angle_beta   90.00
_cell.angle_gamma   90.00
#
_symmetry.space_group_name_H-M   'P 1'
#
loop_
_entity.id
_entity.type
_entity.pdbx_description
1 polymer ?
#
loop_
_entity_poly.entity_id
_entity_poly.type
_entity_poly.pdbx_seq_one_letter_code
_entity_poly.pdbx_strand_id
1 'polypeptide(L)'
;MCLREDQADDSENDVAKSAPPLAEAGPLRGEKPKESPVDERDGQRAAGAMADSWPKAVGWKRAQQQRRVGLPADLGLRVALGPVSGLWERLSGWQQDQVEAAAKAEVKRLAGMLMQPAAAPRLLADRLSDRLEESGGDALVESPYAWLIRRGLVQRQACSDGRCDDGIRLDTGGDCLSCASVIADRRAVRARILAEAAAQLAGAGTAELRAASEQRLRRHIVVEADRAQVRHDRAAVVAEERRAAVARRREREEVAVRGRQSAPCTGCGLPEAAGLCPPCSYARRTDLLVREAVDLVVAVRADLDDPEQIAELTAHCEADTRALIAEECRRRGGDEAWMA
;
A
#
# COMPACT_ATOMS: atom_id res chain seq x y z
N MET A 1 -26.60 -38.80 -77.17
CA MET A 1 -27.57 -37.74 -77.53
C MET A 1 -27.16 -36.51 -76.71
N CYS A 2 -26.31 -35.66 -77.30
CA CYS A 2 -26.57 -34.25 -77.67
C CYS A 2 -26.49 -33.32 -76.44
N LEU A 3 -25.48 -32.45 -76.27
CA LEU A 3 -25.21 -31.18 -76.98
C LEU A 3 -26.47 -30.32 -77.22
N ARG A 4 -26.53 -29.19 -76.49
CA ARG A 4 -27.15 -27.89 -76.83
C ARG A 4 -26.76 -26.93 -75.67
N GLU A 5 -25.90 -25.92 -75.80
CA GLU A 5 -25.81 -24.78 -76.73
C GLU A 5 -27.08 -23.91 -76.79
N ASP A 6 -26.83 -22.63 -76.45
CA ASP A 6 -27.50 -21.38 -76.84
C ASP A 6 -28.92 -21.13 -76.28
N GLN A 7 -29.30 -19.92 -75.86
CA GLN A 7 -28.87 -18.59 -76.29
C GLN A 7 -29.32 -17.52 -75.27
N ALA A 8 -28.65 -16.37 -75.32
CA ALA A 8 -29.00 -15.13 -74.63
C ALA A 8 -30.31 -14.51 -75.19
N ASP A 9 -31.00 -13.74 -74.34
CA ASP A 9 -31.61 -12.50 -74.83
C ASP A 9 -31.64 -11.44 -73.71
N ASP A 10 -31.10 -10.29 -74.07
CA ASP A 10 -31.10 -9.05 -73.29
C ASP A 10 -32.51 -8.45 -73.32
N SER A 11 -32.97 -7.93 -72.18
CA SER A 11 -34.08 -6.99 -72.15
C SER A 11 -33.91 -6.08 -70.94
N GLU A 12 -33.41 -4.89 -71.24
CA GLU A 12 -33.27 -3.73 -70.37
C GLU A 12 -34.57 -3.45 -69.59
N ASN A 13 -34.45 -3.17 -68.28
CA ASN A 13 -35.23 -2.09 -67.71
C ASN A 13 -34.53 -1.50 -66.47
N ASP A 14 -34.25 -0.21 -66.58
CA ASP A 14 -33.75 0.69 -65.54
C ASP A 14 -34.56 0.65 -64.25
N VAL A 15 -33.90 0.62 -63.08
CA VAL A 15 -34.17 1.58 -61.99
C VAL A 15 -32.89 1.78 -61.17
N ALA A 16 -32.38 3.01 -61.21
CA ALA A 16 -31.29 3.52 -60.40
C ALA A 16 -31.58 3.49 -58.88
N LYS A 17 -30.56 3.18 -58.07
CA LYS A 17 -30.33 3.96 -56.84
C LYS A 17 -28.91 3.85 -56.31
N SER A 18 -28.21 4.97 -56.51
CA SER A 18 -27.09 5.52 -55.77
C SER A 18 -26.80 4.91 -54.40
N ALA A 19 -25.58 4.39 -54.25
CA ALA A 19 -24.92 4.25 -52.97
C ALA A 19 -24.08 5.52 -52.68
N PRO A 20 -24.24 6.14 -51.50
CA PRO A 20 -23.21 6.95 -50.87
C PRO A 20 -22.71 6.32 -49.55
N PRO A 21 -21.57 6.79 -49.01
CA PRO A 21 -20.49 5.90 -48.58
C PRO A 21 -20.48 5.55 -47.10
N LEU A 22 -19.76 4.47 -46.81
CA LEU A 22 -19.29 4.06 -45.48
C LEU A 22 -18.53 5.21 -44.81
N ALA A 23 -19.15 5.81 -43.79
CA ALA A 23 -18.48 6.72 -42.89
C ALA A 23 -17.61 5.93 -41.90
N GLU A 24 -16.30 6.09 -42.02
CA GLU A 24 -15.32 5.70 -41.01
C GLU A 24 -15.68 6.34 -39.66
N ALA A 25 -15.96 5.51 -38.66
CA ALA A 25 -16.20 5.95 -37.30
C ALA A 25 -14.84 6.29 -36.65
N GLY A 26 -14.42 7.55 -36.78
CA GLY A 26 -13.24 8.09 -36.09
C GLY A 26 -13.40 8.12 -34.56
N PRO A 27 -12.29 8.26 -33.80
CA PRO A 27 -12.29 8.17 -32.34
C PRO A 27 -12.96 9.40 -31.72
N LEU A 28 -14.01 9.19 -30.91
CA LEU A 28 -14.75 10.26 -30.26
C LEU A 28 -14.01 10.79 -29.03
N ARG A 29 -13.37 11.94 -29.25
CA ARG A 29 -12.78 12.87 -28.28
C ARG A 29 -13.88 13.43 -27.38
N GLY A 30 -13.81 13.17 -26.08
CA GLY A 30 -14.70 13.76 -25.07
C GLY A 30 -14.34 15.21 -24.79
N GLU A 31 -15.29 16.12 -24.97
CA GLU A 31 -15.17 17.53 -24.58
C GLU A 31 -15.19 17.67 -23.04
N LYS A 32 -14.28 18.48 -22.49
CA LYS A 32 -14.19 18.82 -21.07
C LYS A 32 -15.34 19.78 -20.69
N PRO A 33 -16.05 19.60 -19.55
CA PRO A 33 -16.93 20.63 -19.01
C PRO A 33 -16.14 21.87 -18.55
N LYS A 34 -16.67 23.07 -18.83
CA LYS A 34 -16.19 24.35 -18.29
C LYS A 34 -16.57 24.46 -16.81
N GLU A 35 -15.61 24.86 -15.98
CA GLU A 35 -15.78 25.15 -14.56
C GLU A 35 -16.67 26.40 -14.37
N SER A 36 -17.62 26.32 -13.44
CA SER A 36 -18.42 27.44 -12.94
C SER A 36 -17.69 28.14 -11.78
N PRO A 37 -17.89 29.46 -11.59
CA PRO A 37 -17.17 30.23 -10.57
C PRO A 37 -17.74 29.95 -9.18
N VAL A 38 -16.84 29.75 -8.21
CA VAL A 38 -17.19 29.69 -6.78
C VAL A 38 -16.71 30.98 -6.13
N ASP A 39 -17.65 31.65 -5.44
CA ASP A 39 -17.53 32.93 -4.76
C ASP A 39 -16.38 32.99 -3.72
N GLU A 40 -15.55 34.03 -3.84
CA GLU A 40 -14.70 34.52 -2.77
C GLU A 40 -15.54 35.37 -1.80
N ARG A 41 -15.65 34.92 -0.54
CA ARG A 41 -16.11 35.76 0.59
C ARG A 41 -14.97 35.90 1.59
N ASP A 42 -14.16 36.93 1.39
CA ASP A 42 -13.25 37.45 2.41
C ASP A 42 -13.98 38.51 3.27
N GLY A 43 -14.15 38.17 4.54
CA GLY A 43 -14.63 39.07 5.58
C GLY A 43 -13.51 39.98 6.07
N GLN A 44 -13.78 41.28 6.11
CA GLN A 44 -12.89 42.31 6.64
C GLN A 44 -13.03 42.49 8.18
N ARG A 45 -11.95 43.08 8.76
CA ARG A 45 -11.82 43.87 10.01
C ARG A 45 -11.52 43.08 11.30
N ALA A 46 -10.68 43.56 12.25
CA ALA A 46 -9.95 44.82 12.42
C ALA A 46 -8.78 44.64 13.42
N ALA A 47 -7.92 45.66 13.45
CA ALA A 47 -6.71 45.81 14.27
C ALA A 47 -6.95 45.98 15.78
N GLY A 48 -5.91 45.63 16.56
CA GLY A 48 -5.72 46.02 17.97
C GLY A 48 -4.31 45.64 18.44
N ALA A 49 -3.57 46.61 18.95
CA ALA A 49 -2.14 46.57 19.27
C ALA A 49 -1.83 46.18 20.74
N MET A 50 -0.52 46.14 21.06
CA MET A 50 0.17 45.92 22.36
C MET A 50 0.33 44.44 22.77
N ALA A 51 1.41 43.97 23.38
CA ALA A 51 2.77 44.46 23.63
C ALA A 51 3.59 43.22 24.08
N ASP A 52 4.89 43.27 23.82
CA ASP A 52 5.98 42.64 24.57
C ASP A 52 5.88 41.17 25.01
N SER A 53 6.64 40.31 24.32
CA SER A 53 7.76 39.58 24.94
C SER A 53 8.38 38.61 23.93
N TRP A 54 9.63 38.89 23.58
CA TRP A 54 10.47 38.09 22.71
C TRP A 54 11.40 37.24 23.58
N PRO A 55 11.30 35.90 23.57
CA PRO A 55 12.41 35.05 23.94
C PRO A 55 13.26 34.79 22.68
N LYS A 56 14.51 35.24 22.72
CA LYS A 56 15.55 34.96 21.70
C LYS A 56 15.69 33.45 21.49
N ALA A 57 15.03 32.92 20.46
CA ALA A 57 15.34 31.60 19.91
C ALA A 57 16.34 31.77 18.75
N VAL A 58 17.59 31.47 19.10
CA VAL A 58 18.72 31.03 18.29
C VAL A 58 18.39 30.76 16.80
N GLY A 59 18.79 31.70 15.94
CA GLY A 59 19.36 31.42 14.62
C GLY A 59 18.65 30.43 13.69
N TRP A 60 17.38 30.64 13.35
CA TRP A 60 16.89 30.20 12.03
C TRP A 60 17.48 31.11 10.94
N LYS A 61 18.77 30.90 10.65
CA LYS A 61 19.31 31.26 9.35
C LYS A 61 18.52 30.44 8.34
N ARG A 62 17.69 31.16 7.58
CA ARG A 62 17.16 30.82 6.26
C ARG A 62 17.95 29.67 5.63
N ALA A 63 17.48 28.44 5.83
CA ALA A 63 17.72 27.35 4.91
C ALA A 63 16.89 27.69 3.67
N GLN A 64 17.37 28.67 2.91
CA GLN A 64 16.91 28.94 1.56
C GLN A 64 17.38 27.71 0.78
N GLN A 65 16.52 26.69 0.74
CA GLN A 65 16.78 25.38 0.19
C GLN A 65 17.38 25.53 -1.20
N GLN A 66 18.69 25.30 -1.30
CA GLN A 66 19.40 25.37 -2.56
C GLN A 66 18.81 24.29 -3.46
N ARG A 67 18.23 24.73 -4.59
CA ARG A 67 17.80 23.87 -5.70
C ARG A 67 18.97 22.96 -6.07
N ARG A 68 18.75 21.65 -6.06
CA ARG A 68 19.76 20.67 -6.50
C ARG A 68 19.73 20.64 -8.02
N VAL A 69 20.87 20.94 -8.64
CA VAL A 69 21.00 21.05 -10.11
C VAL A 69 20.97 19.66 -10.79
N GLY A 70 21.23 18.59 -10.04
CA GLY A 70 21.20 17.21 -10.55
C GLY A 70 20.06 16.37 -9.98
N LEU A 71 19.78 15.26 -10.67
CA LEU A 71 18.96 14.16 -10.15
C LEU A 71 19.57 13.58 -8.86
N PRO A 72 18.78 12.85 -8.04
CA PRO A 72 19.27 12.22 -6.82
C PRO A 72 20.52 11.36 -7.01
N ALA A 73 21.36 11.30 -5.97
CA ALA A 73 22.60 10.52 -5.99
C ALA A 73 22.33 9.00 -6.08
N ASP A 74 21.20 8.55 -5.55
CA ASP A 74 20.73 7.16 -5.65
C ASP A 74 20.59 6.73 -7.11
N LEU A 75 21.26 5.63 -7.47
CA LEU A 75 21.32 5.16 -8.85
C LEU A 75 19.94 4.74 -9.37
N GLY A 76 19.12 4.08 -8.54
CA GLY A 76 17.77 3.67 -8.91
C GLY A 76 16.90 4.89 -9.22
N LEU A 77 16.89 5.89 -8.37
CA LEU A 77 16.13 7.12 -8.60
C LEU A 77 16.63 7.91 -9.80
N ARG A 78 17.94 7.91 -10.07
CA ARG A 78 18.49 8.53 -11.26
C ARG A 78 18.00 7.84 -12.53
N VAL A 79 17.92 6.52 -12.54
CA VAL A 79 17.33 5.76 -13.66
C VAL A 79 15.85 6.10 -13.79
N ALA A 80 15.09 6.05 -12.69
CA ALA A 80 13.65 6.26 -12.70
C ALA A 80 13.25 7.68 -13.15
N LEU A 81 13.93 8.70 -12.65
CA LEU A 81 13.62 10.11 -12.94
C LEU A 81 14.37 10.65 -14.17
N GLY A 82 15.25 9.85 -14.78
CA GLY A 82 16.01 10.22 -15.98
C GLY A 82 15.14 10.83 -17.10
N PRO A 83 14.02 10.21 -17.48
CA PRO A 83 13.14 10.73 -18.55
C PRO A 83 12.54 12.10 -18.27
N VAL A 84 12.48 12.51 -17.00
CA VAL A 84 11.87 13.76 -16.55
C VAL A 84 12.91 14.71 -15.95
N SER A 85 14.18 14.57 -16.32
CA SER A 85 15.27 15.43 -15.82
C SER A 85 15.03 16.91 -16.10
N GLY A 86 14.54 17.27 -17.29
CA GLY A 86 14.18 18.66 -17.64
C GLY A 86 13.06 19.22 -16.77
N LEU A 87 12.09 18.38 -16.37
CA LEU A 87 11.04 18.77 -15.42
C LEU A 87 11.60 18.89 -14.00
N TRP A 88 12.49 17.99 -13.59
CA TRP A 88 13.14 17.99 -12.29
C TRP A 88 13.95 19.26 -12.04
N GLU A 89 14.68 19.71 -13.06
CA GLU A 89 15.44 20.94 -13.00
C GLU A 89 14.51 22.11 -12.68
N ARG A 90 13.29 22.16 -13.21
CA ARG A 90 12.36 23.29 -12.98
C ARG A 90 11.76 23.33 -11.58
N LEU A 91 12.06 22.36 -10.71
CA LEU A 91 11.52 22.27 -9.35
C LEU A 91 12.31 23.10 -8.33
N SER A 92 11.62 23.56 -7.28
CA SER A 92 12.28 24.10 -6.07
C SER A 92 12.82 22.99 -5.17
N GLY A 93 13.71 23.31 -4.23
CA GLY A 93 14.29 22.30 -3.32
C GLY A 93 13.26 21.48 -2.55
N TRP A 94 12.24 22.13 -1.97
CA TRP A 94 11.12 21.43 -1.32
C TRP A 94 10.35 20.52 -2.29
N GLN A 95 10.07 20.99 -3.51
CA GLN A 95 9.38 20.17 -4.52
C GLN A 95 10.22 18.96 -4.93
N GLN A 96 11.54 19.13 -5.05
CA GLN A 96 12.48 18.03 -5.30
C GLN A 96 12.42 16.99 -4.18
N ASP A 97 12.43 17.41 -2.91
CA ASP A 97 12.31 16.49 -1.77
C ASP A 97 10.99 15.68 -1.82
N GLN A 98 9.87 16.34 -2.14
CA GLN A 98 8.56 15.69 -2.25
C GLN A 98 8.50 14.69 -3.42
N VAL A 99 9.00 15.08 -4.59
CA VAL A 99 9.05 14.19 -5.77
C VAL A 99 10.00 13.02 -5.53
N GLU A 100 11.14 13.25 -4.89
CA GLU A 100 12.10 12.19 -4.54
C GLU A 100 11.47 11.17 -3.59
N ALA A 101 10.77 11.64 -2.54
CA ALA A 101 10.06 10.76 -1.61
C ALA A 101 8.96 9.95 -2.31
N ALA A 102 8.18 10.58 -3.20
CA ALA A 102 7.14 9.91 -3.97
C ALA A 102 7.73 8.86 -4.93
N ALA A 103 8.82 9.19 -5.64
CA ALA A 103 9.51 8.27 -6.53
C ALA A 103 10.12 7.09 -5.77
N LYS A 104 10.73 7.32 -4.61
CA LYS A 104 11.22 6.25 -3.71
C LYS A 104 10.10 5.30 -3.31
N ALA A 105 8.96 5.84 -2.90
CA ALA A 105 7.80 5.04 -2.51
C ALA A 105 7.28 4.21 -3.70
N GLU A 106 7.20 4.80 -4.89
CA GLU A 106 6.72 4.12 -6.09
C GLU A 106 7.69 3.02 -6.56
N VAL A 107 8.99 3.29 -6.60
CA VAL A 107 10.01 2.27 -6.92
C VAL A 107 9.92 1.09 -5.96
N LYS A 108 9.78 1.36 -4.65
CA LYS A 108 9.62 0.31 -3.64
C LYS A 108 8.35 -0.51 -3.87
N ARG A 109 7.24 0.15 -4.21
CA ARG A 109 5.97 -0.51 -4.51
C ARG A 109 6.06 -1.40 -5.74
N LEU A 110 6.64 -0.90 -6.83
CA LEU A 110 6.89 -1.66 -8.06
C LEU A 110 7.80 -2.87 -7.79
N ALA A 111 8.88 -2.67 -7.05
CA ALA A 111 9.82 -3.73 -6.67
C ALA A 111 9.13 -4.88 -5.92
N GLY A 112 8.11 -4.59 -5.11
CA GLY A 112 7.31 -5.61 -4.41
C GLY A 112 6.35 -6.40 -5.29
N MET A 113 6.10 -5.97 -6.53
CA MET A 113 5.21 -6.67 -7.48
C MET A 113 5.98 -7.46 -8.54
N LEU A 114 7.21 -7.03 -8.86
CA LEU A 114 8.02 -7.64 -9.91
C LEU A 114 8.72 -8.92 -9.41
N MET A 115 8.86 -9.91 -10.30
CA MET A 115 9.73 -11.06 -10.03
C MET A 115 11.20 -10.66 -9.91
N GLN A 116 11.60 -9.59 -10.61
CA GLN A 116 12.93 -9.00 -10.54
C GLN A 116 12.82 -7.58 -9.96
N PRO A 117 12.97 -7.42 -8.63
CA PRO A 117 12.82 -6.12 -7.96
C PRO A 117 13.74 -5.03 -8.53
N ALA A 118 14.94 -5.40 -9.00
CA ALA A 118 15.91 -4.49 -9.59
C ALA A 118 15.44 -3.82 -10.89
N ALA A 119 14.42 -4.36 -11.57
CA ALA A 119 13.84 -3.75 -12.77
C ALA A 119 12.87 -2.60 -12.46
N ALA A 120 12.45 -2.41 -11.21
CA ALA A 120 11.46 -1.40 -10.82
C ALA A 120 11.82 0.05 -11.21
N PRO A 121 13.07 0.52 -11.05
CA PRO A 121 13.44 1.86 -11.50
C PRO A 121 13.30 2.04 -13.01
N ARG A 122 13.66 1.02 -13.80
CA ARG A 122 13.54 1.07 -15.25
C ARG A 122 12.08 1.10 -15.69
N LEU A 123 11.25 0.25 -15.09
CA LEU A 123 9.81 0.27 -15.33
C LEU A 123 9.18 1.64 -15.01
N LEU A 124 9.59 2.27 -13.91
CA LEU A 124 9.11 3.63 -13.59
C LEU A 124 9.59 4.66 -14.63
N ALA A 125 10.83 4.53 -15.11
CA ALA A 125 11.36 5.38 -16.17
C ALA A 125 10.53 5.24 -17.45
N ASP A 126 10.32 4.01 -17.94
CA ASP A 126 9.56 3.77 -19.18
C ASP A 126 8.13 4.36 -19.06
N ARG A 127 7.45 4.17 -17.92
CA ARG A 127 6.15 4.79 -17.64
C ARG A 127 6.18 6.32 -17.66
N LEU A 128 7.21 6.93 -17.08
CA LEU A 128 7.33 8.39 -17.08
C LEU A 128 7.59 8.93 -18.49
N SER A 129 8.36 8.21 -19.31
CA SER A 129 8.58 8.53 -20.72
C SER A 129 7.26 8.53 -21.50
N ASP A 130 6.51 7.42 -21.45
CA ASP A 130 5.25 7.28 -22.19
C ASP A 130 4.27 8.42 -21.85
N ARG A 131 4.18 8.76 -20.56
CA ARG A 131 3.28 9.81 -20.07
C ARG A 131 3.74 11.22 -20.45
N LEU A 132 5.06 11.42 -20.54
CA LEU A 132 5.63 12.68 -20.98
C LEU A 132 5.34 12.88 -22.47
N GLU A 133 5.48 11.81 -23.27
CA GLU A 133 5.11 11.80 -24.69
C GLU A 133 3.61 12.08 -24.89
N GLU A 134 2.73 11.47 -24.10
CA GLU A 134 1.29 11.79 -24.10
C GLU A 134 1.00 13.27 -23.81
N SER A 135 1.85 13.91 -23.02
CA SER A 135 1.72 15.33 -22.67
C SER A 135 2.30 16.26 -23.74
N GLY A 136 2.88 15.69 -24.81
CA GLY A 136 3.56 16.40 -25.88
C GLY A 136 4.96 16.90 -25.53
N GLY A 137 5.62 16.24 -24.56
CA GLY A 137 6.97 16.54 -24.13
C GLY A 137 7.06 17.46 -22.91
N ASP A 138 8.30 17.68 -22.45
CA ASP A 138 8.63 18.46 -21.26
C ASP A 138 8.27 19.95 -21.36
N ALA A 139 8.43 20.54 -22.55
CA ALA A 139 8.16 21.93 -22.81
C ALA A 139 6.69 22.31 -22.63
N LEU A 140 5.76 21.38 -22.90
CA LEU A 140 4.32 21.61 -22.77
C LEU A 140 3.77 21.38 -21.36
N VAL A 141 4.61 20.90 -20.43
CA VAL A 141 4.23 20.75 -19.03
C VAL A 141 4.37 22.10 -18.33
N GLU A 142 3.24 22.79 -18.10
CA GLU A 142 3.23 24.11 -17.44
C GLU A 142 3.66 24.04 -15.96
N SER A 143 3.17 23.02 -15.23
CA SER A 143 3.46 22.82 -13.81
C SER A 143 4.15 21.47 -13.56
N PRO A 144 5.50 21.43 -13.55
CA PRO A 144 6.27 20.19 -13.39
C PRO A 144 5.94 19.42 -12.12
N TYR A 145 5.83 20.12 -11.00
CA TYR A 145 5.52 19.50 -9.71
C TYR A 145 4.14 18.84 -9.71
N ALA A 146 3.11 19.57 -10.16
CA ALA A 146 1.75 19.04 -10.22
C ALA A 146 1.65 17.87 -11.21
N TRP A 147 2.33 17.97 -12.35
CA TRP A 147 2.38 16.90 -13.34
C TRP A 147 3.02 15.63 -12.75
N LEU A 148 4.20 15.72 -12.13
CA LEU A 148 4.87 14.56 -11.54
C LEU A 148 4.02 13.89 -10.47
N ILE A 149 3.48 14.67 -9.53
CA ILE A 149 2.75 14.14 -8.37
C ILE A 149 1.36 13.61 -8.72
N ARG A 150 0.65 14.23 -9.67
CA ARG A 150 -0.76 13.88 -9.97
C ARG A 150 -0.93 13.04 -11.23
N ARG A 151 0.06 13.05 -12.14
CA ARG A 151 -0.07 12.43 -13.47
C ARG A 151 1.10 11.51 -13.82
N GLY A 152 2.32 11.86 -13.43
CA GLY A 152 3.55 11.15 -13.76
C GLY A 152 3.79 9.90 -12.90
N LEU A 153 3.75 10.05 -11.57
CA LEU A 153 4.08 8.95 -10.64
C LEU A 153 2.87 8.10 -10.23
N VAL A 154 1.65 8.60 -10.38
CA VAL A 154 0.42 7.92 -9.94
C VAL A 154 0.12 6.73 -10.84
N GLN A 155 -0.18 5.57 -10.27
CA GLN A 155 -0.72 4.45 -11.06
C GLN A 155 -2.13 4.79 -11.57
N ARG A 156 -2.33 4.70 -12.88
CA ARG A 156 -3.59 4.96 -13.57
C ARG A 156 -4.31 3.64 -13.80
N GLN A 157 -4.99 3.16 -12.77
CA GLN A 157 -5.72 1.90 -12.83
C GLN A 157 -6.99 2.06 -13.67
N ALA A 158 -7.10 1.29 -14.77
CA ALA A 158 -8.28 1.26 -15.62
C ALA A 158 -9.28 0.14 -15.23
N CYS A 159 -8.87 -0.77 -14.35
CA CYS A 159 -9.67 -1.88 -13.81
C CYS A 159 -9.38 -2.08 -12.32
N SER A 160 -9.99 -3.09 -11.70
CA SER A 160 -9.81 -3.44 -10.28
C SER A 160 -8.52 -4.20 -9.98
N ASP A 161 -7.74 -4.61 -10.98
CA ASP A 161 -6.44 -5.24 -10.76
C ASP A 161 -5.42 -4.18 -10.31
N GLY A 162 -4.94 -4.30 -9.07
CA GLY A 162 -3.96 -3.39 -8.48
C GLY A 162 -2.59 -3.38 -9.19
N ARG A 163 -2.35 -4.29 -10.14
CA ARG A 163 -1.15 -4.34 -10.98
C ARG A 163 -1.35 -3.68 -12.34
N CYS A 164 -2.54 -3.16 -12.65
CA CYS A 164 -2.84 -2.51 -13.92
C CYS A 164 -2.37 -1.05 -13.96
N ASP A 165 -1.68 -0.63 -15.01
CA ASP A 165 -1.42 0.77 -15.33
C ASP A 165 -1.79 1.02 -16.79
N ASP A 166 -2.81 1.85 -17.04
CA ASP A 166 -3.31 2.19 -18.38
C ASP A 166 -3.56 0.99 -19.31
N GLY A 167 -4.03 -0.14 -18.75
CA GLY A 167 -4.32 -1.35 -19.50
C GLY A 167 -3.15 -2.32 -19.66
N ILE A 168 -1.98 -2.00 -19.12
CA ILE A 168 -0.79 -2.87 -19.07
C ILE A 168 -0.61 -3.45 -17.67
N ARG A 169 -0.21 -4.72 -17.56
CA ARG A 169 0.17 -5.35 -16.30
C ARG A 169 1.60 -4.99 -15.94
N LEU A 170 1.79 -4.40 -14.77
CA LEU A 170 3.12 -4.02 -14.28
C LEU A 170 4.02 -5.21 -13.97
N ASP A 171 3.48 -6.39 -13.62
CA ASP A 171 4.26 -7.58 -13.28
C ASP A 171 4.74 -8.38 -14.51
N THR A 172 3.98 -8.33 -15.61
CA THR A 172 4.28 -9.10 -16.84
C THR A 172 4.64 -8.23 -18.04
N GLY A 173 4.38 -6.92 -18.01
CA GLY A 173 4.58 -5.98 -19.13
C GLY A 173 3.59 -6.12 -20.29
N GLY A 174 2.76 -7.18 -20.30
CA GLY A 174 1.73 -7.40 -21.32
C GLY A 174 0.37 -6.79 -20.99
N ASP A 175 -0.59 -7.01 -21.89
CA ASP A 175 -1.96 -6.52 -21.74
C ASP A 175 -2.64 -7.01 -20.46
N CYS A 176 -3.44 -6.13 -19.87
CA CYS A 176 -4.25 -6.45 -18.71
C CYS A 176 -5.54 -7.16 -19.09
N LEU A 177 -5.61 -8.45 -18.79
CA LEU A 177 -6.81 -9.27 -19.00
C LEU A 177 -8.04 -8.73 -18.25
N SER A 178 -7.85 -8.14 -17.06
CA SER A 178 -8.97 -7.51 -16.34
C SER A 178 -9.51 -6.29 -17.08
N CYS A 179 -8.64 -5.47 -17.69
CA CYS A 179 -9.07 -4.40 -18.59
C CYS A 179 -9.80 -4.95 -19.82
N ALA A 180 -9.31 -6.04 -20.42
CA ALA A 180 -9.98 -6.68 -21.55
C ALA A 180 -11.40 -7.14 -21.18
N SER A 181 -11.59 -7.74 -20.00
CA SER A 181 -12.91 -8.09 -19.46
C SER A 181 -13.80 -6.87 -19.26
N VAL A 182 -13.29 -5.79 -18.63
CA VAL A 182 -14.05 -4.54 -18.43
C VAL A 182 -14.49 -3.93 -19.77
N ILE A 183 -13.63 -3.97 -20.79
CA ILE A 183 -13.95 -3.48 -22.14
C ILE A 183 -15.03 -4.37 -22.78
N ALA A 184 -14.90 -5.70 -22.68
CA ALA A 184 -15.88 -6.65 -23.19
C ALA A 184 -17.26 -6.43 -22.53
N ASP A 185 -17.30 -6.28 -21.21
CA ASP A 185 -18.53 -6.01 -20.46
C ASP A 185 -19.19 -4.70 -20.92
N ARG A 186 -18.40 -3.62 -21.05
CA ARG A 186 -18.90 -2.33 -21.55
C ARG A 186 -19.47 -2.44 -22.96
N ARG A 187 -18.81 -3.21 -23.85
CA ARG A 187 -19.29 -3.46 -25.21
C ARG A 187 -20.59 -4.26 -25.20
N ALA A 188 -20.67 -5.32 -24.39
CA ALA A 188 -21.86 -6.14 -24.24
C ALA A 188 -23.06 -5.33 -23.72
N VAL A 189 -22.84 -4.46 -22.72
CA VAL A 189 -23.87 -3.55 -22.20
C VAL A 189 -24.38 -2.60 -23.28
N ARG A 190 -23.48 -1.97 -24.05
CA ARG A 190 -23.87 -1.07 -25.15
C ARG A 190 -24.66 -1.80 -26.23
N ALA A 191 -24.21 -2.99 -26.63
CA ALA A 191 -24.89 -3.82 -27.62
C ALA A 191 -26.30 -4.21 -27.15
N ARG A 192 -26.43 -4.62 -25.88
CA ARG A 192 -27.73 -4.95 -25.27
C ARG A 192 -28.68 -3.75 -25.26
N ILE A 193 -28.21 -2.58 -24.80
CA ILE A 193 -29.04 -1.36 -24.74
C ILE A 193 -29.48 -0.94 -26.15
N LEU A 194 -28.60 -1.03 -27.14
CA LEU A 194 -28.93 -0.72 -28.53
C LEU A 194 -30.00 -1.69 -29.06
N ALA A 195 -29.86 -2.98 -28.81
CA ALA A 195 -30.84 -3.99 -29.22
C ALA A 195 -32.20 -3.78 -28.55
N GLU A 196 -32.22 -3.49 -27.24
CA GLU A 196 -33.44 -3.17 -26.50
C GLU A 196 -34.12 -1.88 -27.00
N ALA A 197 -33.33 -0.87 -27.41
CA ALA A 197 -33.87 0.35 -27.98
C ALA A 197 -34.45 0.11 -29.38
N ALA A 198 -33.76 -0.67 -30.22
CA ALA A 198 -34.21 -1.00 -31.57
C ALA A 198 -35.50 -1.84 -31.56
N ALA A 199 -35.61 -2.80 -30.65
CA ALA A 199 -36.80 -3.62 -30.51
C ALA A 199 -38.05 -2.82 -30.08
N GLN A 200 -37.87 -1.80 -29.22
CA GLN A 200 -38.98 -0.97 -28.74
C GLN A 200 -39.35 0.15 -29.70
N LEU A 201 -38.40 0.63 -30.50
CA LEU A 201 -38.58 1.68 -31.50
C LEU A 201 -38.54 1.10 -32.91
N ALA A 202 -39.24 -0.01 -33.12
CA ALA A 202 -39.33 -0.64 -34.43
C ALA A 202 -39.93 0.34 -35.45
N GLY A 203 -39.20 0.62 -36.52
CA GLY A 203 -39.59 1.59 -37.56
C GLY A 203 -39.15 3.03 -37.30
N ALA A 204 -38.50 3.34 -36.18
CA ALA A 204 -37.95 4.66 -35.89
C ALA A 204 -36.69 4.96 -36.72
N GLY A 205 -36.42 6.26 -36.90
CA GLY A 205 -35.22 6.72 -37.61
C GLY A 205 -33.93 6.48 -36.81
N THR A 206 -32.78 6.50 -37.50
CA THR A 206 -31.46 6.29 -36.86
C THR A 206 -31.12 7.33 -35.80
N ALA A 207 -31.59 8.57 -35.97
CA ALA A 207 -31.40 9.64 -35.00
C ALA A 207 -32.18 9.39 -33.70
N GLU A 208 -33.42 8.90 -33.81
CA GLU A 208 -34.28 8.57 -32.67
C GLU A 208 -33.72 7.38 -31.89
N LEU A 209 -33.26 6.34 -32.61
CA LEU A 209 -32.62 5.18 -32.00
C LEU A 209 -31.33 5.57 -31.24
N ARG A 210 -30.51 6.47 -31.81
CA ARG A 210 -29.30 6.99 -31.15
C ARG A 210 -29.66 7.74 -29.87
N ALA A 211 -30.59 8.68 -29.93
CA ALA A 211 -31.03 9.45 -28.77
C ALA A 211 -31.58 8.56 -27.65
N ALA A 212 -32.40 7.57 -28.00
CA ALA A 212 -32.95 6.61 -27.05
C ALA A 212 -31.86 5.73 -26.40
N SER A 213 -30.89 5.27 -27.19
CA SER A 213 -29.77 4.45 -26.71
C SER A 213 -28.84 5.25 -25.78
N GLU A 214 -28.53 6.50 -26.13
CA GLU A 214 -27.73 7.39 -25.28
C GLU A 214 -28.44 7.69 -23.96
N GLN A 215 -29.74 7.99 -23.99
CA GLN A 215 -30.51 8.23 -22.77
C GLN A 215 -30.48 7.01 -21.84
N ARG A 216 -30.64 5.80 -22.39
CA ARG A 216 -30.56 4.55 -21.63
C ARG A 216 -29.16 4.29 -21.08
N LEU A 217 -28.10 4.55 -21.86
CA LEU A 217 -26.72 4.45 -21.39
C LEU A 217 -26.46 5.39 -20.22
N ARG A 218 -26.92 6.65 -20.30
CA ARG A 218 -26.80 7.61 -19.18
C ARG A 218 -27.50 7.10 -17.93
N ARG A 219 -28.74 6.59 -18.06
CA ARG A 219 -29.47 5.98 -16.93
C ARG A 219 -28.75 4.78 -16.35
N HIS A 220 -28.21 3.90 -17.21
CA HIS A 220 -27.45 2.73 -16.77
C HIS A 220 -26.21 3.12 -15.96
N ILE A 221 -25.45 4.13 -16.41
CA ILE A 221 -24.27 4.64 -15.69
C ILE A 221 -24.65 5.19 -14.31
N VAL A 222 -25.75 5.94 -14.21
CA VAL A 222 -26.23 6.46 -12.91
C VAL A 222 -26.55 5.31 -11.95
N VAL A 223 -27.30 4.30 -12.41
CA VAL A 223 -27.64 3.13 -11.59
C VAL A 223 -26.39 2.36 -11.14
N GLU A 224 -25.41 2.18 -12.03
CA GLU A 224 -24.16 1.51 -11.68
C GLU A 224 -23.29 2.33 -10.71
N ALA A 225 -23.30 3.66 -10.83
CA ALA A 225 -22.62 4.56 -9.90
C ALA A 225 -23.24 4.46 -8.49
N ASP A 226 -24.57 4.47 -8.37
CA ASP A 226 -25.26 4.30 -7.09
C ASP A 226 -24.92 2.94 -6.45
N ARG A 227 -24.94 1.87 -7.26
CA ARG A 227 -24.56 0.53 -6.79
C ARG A 227 -23.10 0.48 -6.34
N ALA A 228 -22.20 1.15 -7.04
CA ALA A 228 -20.79 1.25 -6.67
C ALA A 228 -20.62 2.01 -5.35
N GLN A 229 -21.36 3.11 -5.16
CA GLN A 229 -21.35 3.88 -3.92
C GLN A 229 -21.83 3.04 -2.73
N VAL A 230 -22.95 2.32 -2.88
CA VAL A 230 -23.46 1.42 -1.83
C VAL A 230 -22.44 0.33 -1.47
N ARG A 231 -21.73 -0.23 -2.46
CA ARG A 231 -20.65 -1.20 -2.21
C ARG A 231 -19.48 -0.56 -1.46
N HIS A 232 -19.09 0.64 -1.85
CA HIS A 232 -18.03 1.39 -1.20
C HIS A 232 -18.35 1.70 0.26
N ASP A 233 -19.56 2.18 0.54
CA ASP A 233 -19.99 2.51 1.90
C ASP A 233 -20.02 1.28 2.80
N ARG A 234 -20.52 0.14 2.29
CA ARG A 234 -20.45 -1.14 3.00
C ARG A 234 -19.01 -1.58 3.27
N ALA A 235 -18.12 -1.45 2.28
CA ALA A 235 -16.72 -1.80 2.45
C ALA A 235 -16.01 -0.89 3.47
N ALA A 236 -16.36 0.40 3.52
CA ALA A 236 -15.83 1.34 4.50
C ALA A 236 -16.25 0.97 5.93
N VAL A 237 -17.51 0.58 6.13
CA VAL A 237 -18.01 0.07 7.43
C VAL A 237 -17.24 -1.18 7.86
N VAL A 238 -17.11 -2.18 6.98
CA VAL A 238 -16.37 -3.42 7.28
C VAL A 238 -14.89 -3.14 7.57
N ALA A 239 -14.27 -2.20 6.85
CA ALA A 239 -12.89 -1.81 7.11
C ALA A 239 -12.73 -1.17 8.49
N GLU A 240 -13.68 -0.32 8.90
CA GLU A 240 -13.67 0.31 10.21
C GLU A 240 -13.87 -0.70 11.34
N GLU A 241 -14.80 -1.64 11.18
CA GLU A 241 -15.01 -2.73 12.14
C GLU A 241 -13.76 -3.58 12.32
N ARG A 242 -13.07 -3.90 11.22
CA ARG A 242 -11.79 -4.63 11.26
C ARG A 242 -10.70 -3.83 11.97
N ARG A 243 -10.58 -2.54 11.67
CA ARG A 243 -9.62 -1.65 12.37
C ARG A 243 -9.90 -1.60 13.86
N ALA A 244 -11.15 -1.43 14.25
CA ALA A 244 -11.57 -1.41 15.65
C ALA A 244 -11.32 -2.74 16.36
N ALA A 245 -11.54 -3.88 15.68
CA ALA A 245 -11.24 -5.20 16.23
C ALA A 245 -9.73 -5.40 16.47
N VAL A 246 -8.89 -4.98 15.53
CA VAL A 246 -7.43 -5.01 15.69
C VAL A 246 -6.98 -4.09 16.82
N ALA A 247 -7.54 -2.89 16.93
CA ALA A 247 -7.23 -1.95 18.02
C ALA A 247 -7.60 -2.54 19.40
N ARG A 248 -8.80 -3.09 19.55
CA ARG A 248 -9.22 -3.77 20.80
C ARG A 248 -8.32 -4.95 21.15
N ARG A 249 -7.88 -5.72 20.15
CA ARG A 249 -6.94 -6.83 20.36
C ARG A 249 -5.60 -6.32 20.89
N ARG A 250 -5.06 -5.25 20.30
CA ARG A 250 -3.81 -4.62 20.75
C ARG A 250 -3.93 -4.07 22.17
N GLU A 251 -5.01 -3.36 22.48
CA GLU A 251 -5.25 -2.84 23.84
C GLU A 251 -5.30 -3.96 24.88
N ARG A 252 -6.00 -5.07 24.59
CA ARG A 252 -6.02 -6.24 25.48
C ARG A 252 -4.64 -6.85 25.67
N GLU A 253 -3.84 -6.93 24.61
CA GLU A 253 -2.47 -7.42 24.67
C GLU A 253 -1.59 -6.48 25.51
N GLU A 254 -1.71 -5.17 25.34
CA GLU A 254 -0.98 -4.15 26.11
C GLU A 254 -1.34 -4.20 27.60
N VAL A 255 -2.64 -4.32 27.92
CA VAL A 255 -3.11 -4.50 29.31
C VAL A 255 -2.55 -5.80 29.89
N ALA A 256 -2.56 -6.90 29.14
CA ALA A 256 -2.01 -8.17 29.59
C ALA A 256 -0.48 -8.11 29.78
N VAL A 257 0.25 -7.44 28.89
CA VAL A 257 1.70 -7.22 29.01
C VAL A 257 1.99 -6.38 30.25
N ARG A 258 1.27 -5.27 30.45
CA ARG A 258 1.43 -4.42 31.62
C ARG A 258 1.11 -5.16 32.91
N GLY A 259 0.03 -5.94 32.93
CA GLY A 259 -0.33 -6.78 34.06
C GLY A 259 0.74 -7.83 34.40
N ARG A 260 1.38 -8.42 33.39
CA ARG A 260 2.54 -9.31 33.60
C ARG A 260 3.73 -8.54 34.16
N GLN A 261 4.07 -7.37 33.64
CA GLN A 261 5.20 -6.55 34.11
C GLN A 261 4.99 -6.04 35.55
N SER A 262 3.76 -5.66 35.90
CA SER A 262 3.43 -5.18 37.25
C SER A 262 3.28 -6.29 38.29
N ALA A 263 3.31 -7.56 37.88
CA ALA A 263 3.13 -8.68 38.80
C ALA A 263 4.25 -8.70 39.86
N PRO A 264 3.91 -8.80 41.16
CA PRO A 264 4.90 -8.86 42.22
C PRO A 264 5.71 -10.17 42.15
N CYS A 265 6.89 -10.17 42.77
CA CYS A 265 7.75 -11.34 42.86
C CYS A 265 7.05 -12.43 43.66
N THR A 266 6.93 -13.63 43.10
CA THR A 266 6.33 -14.79 43.81
C THR A 266 7.20 -15.31 44.95
N GLY A 267 8.47 -14.92 45.04
CA GLY A 267 9.38 -15.27 46.14
C GLY A 267 9.31 -14.31 47.31
N CYS A 268 9.64 -13.03 47.09
CA CYS A 268 9.77 -12.03 48.16
C CYS A 268 8.67 -10.96 48.17
N GLY A 269 7.71 -11.01 47.24
CA GLY A 269 6.61 -10.03 47.17
C GLY A 269 6.97 -8.66 46.58
N LEU A 270 8.22 -8.43 46.16
CA LEU A 270 8.66 -7.16 45.57
C LEU A 270 7.73 -6.74 44.41
N PRO A 271 7.16 -5.52 44.42
CA PRO A 271 6.24 -5.07 43.37
C PRO A 271 6.96 -4.92 42.03
N GLU A 272 6.19 -4.98 40.92
CA GLU A 272 6.69 -4.75 39.55
C GLU A 272 7.86 -5.64 39.13
N ALA A 273 7.92 -6.85 39.67
CA ALA A 273 9.01 -7.79 39.43
C ALA A 273 8.76 -8.75 38.25
N ALA A 274 7.73 -8.50 37.44
CA ALA A 274 7.29 -9.37 36.37
C ALA A 274 7.10 -10.86 36.77
N GLY A 275 6.69 -11.11 38.01
CA GLY A 275 6.49 -12.45 38.59
C GLY A 275 7.71 -13.02 39.34
N LEU A 276 8.94 -12.64 39.00
CA LEU A 276 10.16 -13.02 39.74
C LEU A 276 11.23 -11.93 39.62
N CYS A 277 11.62 -11.35 40.75
CA CYS A 277 12.72 -10.38 40.76
C CYS A 277 14.05 -11.07 40.43
N PRO A 278 15.08 -10.32 39.97
CA PRO A 278 16.38 -10.90 39.71
C PRO A 278 16.94 -11.68 40.91
N PRO A 279 16.86 -11.19 42.17
CA PRO A 279 17.29 -11.96 43.32
C PRO A 279 16.65 -13.33 43.50
N CYS A 280 15.32 -13.40 43.55
CA CYS A 280 14.61 -14.66 43.67
C CYS A 280 14.81 -15.56 42.44
N SER A 281 15.01 -14.99 41.25
CA SER A 281 15.34 -15.75 40.03
C SER A 281 16.69 -16.42 40.14
N TYR A 282 17.71 -15.69 40.62
CA TYR A 282 19.04 -16.25 40.84
C TYR A 282 19.03 -17.27 41.97
N ALA A 283 18.37 -16.99 43.10
CA ALA A 283 18.24 -17.94 44.19
C ALA A 283 17.61 -19.27 43.74
N ARG A 284 16.46 -19.22 43.04
CA ARG A 284 15.80 -20.43 42.49
C ARG A 284 16.68 -21.17 41.48
N ARG A 285 17.43 -20.45 40.65
CA ARG A 285 18.36 -21.07 39.69
C ARG A 285 19.53 -21.74 40.42
N THR A 286 20.09 -21.10 41.44
CA THR A 286 21.14 -21.69 42.28
C THR A 286 20.63 -22.94 42.97
N ASP A 287 19.44 -22.91 43.57
CA ASP A 287 18.85 -24.09 44.21
C ASP A 287 18.68 -25.26 43.22
N LEU A 288 18.23 -24.96 41.99
CA LEU A 288 18.08 -25.97 40.95
C LEU A 288 19.43 -26.55 40.52
N LEU A 289 20.45 -25.71 40.31
CA LEU A 289 21.80 -26.16 39.96
C LEU A 289 22.47 -26.96 41.08
N VAL A 290 22.23 -26.58 42.35
CA VAL A 290 22.71 -27.35 43.50
C VAL A 290 22.07 -28.73 43.51
N ARG A 291 20.74 -28.83 43.32
CA ARG A 291 20.05 -30.12 43.23
C ARG A 291 20.57 -30.98 42.08
N GLU A 292 20.72 -30.41 40.89
CA GLU A 292 21.26 -31.13 39.73
C GLU A 292 22.69 -31.64 39.99
N ALA A 293 23.53 -30.84 40.66
CA ALA A 293 24.89 -31.26 41.03
C ALA A 293 24.88 -32.38 42.08
N VAL A 294 24.01 -32.29 43.09
CA VAL A 294 23.84 -33.34 44.10
C VAL A 294 23.33 -34.62 43.47
N ASP A 295 22.31 -34.55 42.62
CA ASP A 295 21.75 -35.71 41.89
C ASP A 295 22.84 -36.42 41.06
N LEU A 296 23.72 -35.66 40.40
CA LEU A 296 24.86 -36.23 39.66
C LEU A 296 25.86 -36.92 40.58
N VAL A 297 26.17 -36.35 41.75
CA VAL A 297 27.10 -36.96 42.71
C VAL A 297 26.50 -38.24 43.29
N VAL A 298 25.23 -38.22 43.66
CA VAL A 298 24.50 -39.37 44.19
C VAL A 298 24.44 -40.49 43.15
N ALA A 299 24.07 -40.16 41.91
CA ALA A 299 24.01 -41.15 40.81
C ALA A 299 25.35 -41.84 40.53
N VAL A 300 26.48 -41.18 40.82
CA VAL A 300 27.82 -41.71 40.56
C VAL A 300 28.40 -42.45 41.77
N ARG A 301 27.99 -42.10 42.99
CA ARG A 301 28.69 -42.53 44.23
C ARG A 301 27.85 -43.32 45.22
N ALA A 302 26.53 -43.20 45.21
CA ALA A 302 25.66 -44.01 46.07
C ALA A 302 25.43 -45.40 45.46
N ASP A 303 25.29 -46.39 46.34
CA ASP A 303 24.58 -47.62 46.02
C ASP A 303 23.08 -47.28 45.89
N LEU A 304 22.55 -47.45 44.68
CA LEU A 304 21.18 -47.06 44.37
C LEU A 304 20.13 -48.00 44.98
N ASP A 305 20.56 -49.16 45.48
CA ASP A 305 19.70 -50.11 46.20
C ASP A 305 19.61 -49.82 47.71
N ASP A 306 20.43 -48.88 48.23
CA ASP A 306 20.42 -48.43 49.63
C ASP A 306 19.82 -47.02 49.79
N PRO A 307 18.54 -46.90 50.17
CA PRO A 307 17.88 -45.61 50.31
C PRO A 307 18.42 -44.76 51.47
N GLU A 308 19.03 -45.38 52.48
CA GLU A 308 19.61 -44.67 53.62
C GLU A 308 20.92 -44.00 53.19
N GLN A 309 21.76 -44.71 52.44
CA GLN A 309 22.97 -44.16 51.86
C GLN A 309 22.69 -43.04 50.85
N ILE A 310 21.66 -43.17 50.01
CA ILE A 310 21.21 -42.10 49.10
C ILE A 310 20.85 -40.84 49.89
N ALA A 311 20.06 -40.98 50.96
CA ALA A 311 19.61 -39.84 51.76
C ALA A 311 20.78 -39.15 52.46
N GLU A 312 21.70 -39.92 53.06
CA GLU A 312 22.89 -39.39 53.72
C GLU A 312 23.81 -38.65 52.74
N LEU A 313 24.11 -39.25 51.59
CA LEU A 313 24.98 -38.64 50.59
C LEU A 313 24.35 -37.39 49.96
N THR A 314 23.03 -37.40 49.74
CA THR A 314 22.28 -36.24 49.26
C THR A 314 22.41 -35.07 50.24
N ALA A 315 22.12 -35.31 51.52
CA ALA A 315 22.17 -34.28 52.55
C ALA A 315 23.59 -33.73 52.75
N HIS A 316 24.59 -34.61 52.76
CA HIS A 316 26.00 -34.22 52.90
C HIS A 316 26.48 -33.40 51.70
N CYS A 317 26.24 -33.87 50.48
CA CYS A 317 26.66 -33.18 49.27
C CYS A 317 25.96 -31.82 49.09
N GLU A 318 24.68 -31.73 49.44
CA GLU A 318 23.93 -30.46 49.43
C GLU A 318 24.52 -29.45 50.42
N ALA A 319 24.82 -29.89 51.65
CA ALA A 319 25.41 -29.05 52.68
C ALA A 319 26.80 -28.52 52.25
N ASP A 320 27.66 -29.41 51.73
CA ASP A 320 29.01 -29.04 51.27
C ASP A 320 28.96 -28.07 50.08
N THR A 321 28.11 -28.35 49.09
CA THR A 321 27.97 -27.49 47.91
C THR A 321 27.49 -26.10 48.30
N ARG A 322 26.52 -25.99 49.23
CA ARG A 322 26.05 -24.71 49.74
C ARG A 322 27.12 -23.97 50.56
N ALA A 323 27.90 -24.69 51.36
CA ALA A 323 29.01 -24.09 52.11
C ALA A 323 30.06 -23.47 51.18
N LEU A 324 30.42 -24.17 50.10
CA LEU A 324 31.36 -23.68 49.08
C LEU A 324 30.83 -22.43 48.37
N ILE A 325 29.55 -22.43 47.98
CA ILE A 325 28.92 -21.26 47.35
C ILE A 325 28.95 -20.06 48.31
N ALA A 326 28.62 -20.27 49.59
CA ALA A 326 28.63 -19.21 50.59
C ALA A 326 30.04 -18.64 50.83
N GLU A 327 31.08 -19.49 50.83
CA GLU A 327 32.47 -19.07 50.93
C GLU A 327 32.91 -18.24 49.72
N GLU A 328 32.58 -18.68 48.52
CA GLU A 328 32.92 -17.97 47.28
C GLU A 328 32.24 -16.59 47.20
N CYS A 329 30.97 -16.50 47.61
CA CYS A 329 30.25 -15.23 47.70
C CYS A 329 30.92 -14.25 48.67
N ARG A 330 31.35 -14.71 49.85
CA ARG A 330 32.10 -13.89 50.83
C ARG A 330 33.42 -13.40 50.24
N ARG A 331 34.16 -14.27 49.53
CA ARG A 331 35.46 -13.94 48.92
C ARG A 331 35.38 -12.87 47.84
N ARG A 332 34.27 -12.80 47.10
CA ARG A 332 34.07 -11.82 46.01
C ARG A 332 33.49 -10.48 46.46
N GLY A 333 33.27 -10.27 47.76
CA GLY A 333 32.77 -9.00 48.31
C GLY A 333 31.28 -8.75 48.04
N GLY A 334 30.46 -9.81 48.01
CA GLY A 334 29.00 -9.65 48.01
C GLY A 334 28.51 -9.20 49.39
N ASP A 335 28.33 -7.89 49.58
CA ASP A 335 27.65 -7.34 50.75
C ASP A 335 26.22 -7.90 50.88
N GLU A 336 25.79 -7.99 52.13
CA GLU A 336 24.68 -8.71 52.77
C GLU A 336 23.25 -8.47 52.23
N ALA A 337 23.06 -7.97 51.01
CA ALA A 337 21.75 -7.64 50.45
C ALA A 337 20.98 -8.82 49.80
N TRP A 338 21.52 -10.04 49.80
CA TRP A 338 20.98 -11.18 49.02
C TRP A 338 20.36 -12.32 49.85
N MET A 339 20.23 -12.16 51.17
CA MET A 339 19.70 -13.19 52.10
C MET A 339 18.49 -12.68 52.90
N ALA A 340 17.46 -12.19 52.21
CA ALA A 340 16.11 -12.00 52.76
C ALA A 340 15.06 -12.42 51.72
#